data_AF-A0A0A8WYS0-F1
#
_entry.id   AF-A0A0A8WYS0-F1
#
_cell.length_a   1.000
_cell.length_b   1.000
_cell.length_c   1.000
_cell.angle_alpha   90.00
_cell.angle_beta   90.00
_cell.angle_gamma   90.00
#
_symmetry.space_group_name_H-M   'P 1'
#
loop_
_entity.id
_entity.type
_entity.pdbx_description
1 polymer ?
#
loop_
_entity_poly.entity_id
_entity_poly.type
_entity_poly.pdbx_seq_one_letter_code
_entity_poly.pdbx_strand_id
1 'polypeptide(L)'
;MSVNRQFFKMGFATVAASLLLLAGCSQAESNAAEKTKKATTEEHGEEHESSDLELRLAGGKLGSESLAFVGGGSSNKLWVIDAKYHKLVTTIDAGGPKLERTEQKYPNLHDTHAVTFTKDFKLMFTVDWFNYDEPSYAIAFDPATFEELWRVPVGKGGHHSALSPDDKYLYVANQYGDTVSVIDVQAKKKIKELPTGKGTDYISPSMYWDGKAIDSPYLFVSVDQEDKVTVIDWKKNEVVKDIPVGASLHGVNLTPDGKYVWAAVGGEVKKAIIIDVATLEIKDSIEFEQALIHISFSPDGKFAYVTTGGNKIFKVDTTTYEKIWNSTGTTIPAHTGVSPDGKELWTLNHGMDKRYSYQLGGEVVSGVQVWDTENGELITEIPAEGVPHEIQFVPYSAFGGDVALKSEEVHSKGTHSVAEAGEKLYKQSCITCHGSNLEGGNGPALNAIGGQKTKTEIFETIKNGKGMMPSGLVSETEAKILANWLAEKKLSESK
;
A
#
# COMPACT_ATOMS: atom_id res chain seq x y z
N MET A 1 -15.59 -3.95 52.39
CA MET A 1 -16.38 -3.14 53.34
C MET A 1 -16.98 -1.97 52.60
N SER A 2 -18.27 -1.72 52.86
CA SER A 2 -19.22 -0.79 52.26
C SER A 2 -18.87 0.70 52.51
N VAL A 3 -18.95 1.63 51.52
CA VAL A 3 -20.11 2.49 51.12
C VAL A 3 -20.06 3.94 51.64
N ASN A 4 -20.50 4.87 50.78
CA ASN A 4 -21.07 6.24 50.95
C ASN A 4 -20.15 7.47 50.86
N ARG A 5 -20.34 8.36 49.85
CA ARG A 5 -21.38 9.43 49.62
C ARG A 5 -21.15 10.65 50.55
N GLN A 6 -21.33 11.93 50.21
CA GLN A 6 -21.81 12.71 49.05
C GLN A 6 -21.56 14.22 49.35
N PHE A 7 -21.41 15.02 48.28
CA PHE A 7 -21.81 16.44 48.03
C PHE A 7 -21.66 17.57 49.07
N PHE A 8 -21.15 18.73 48.60
CA PHE A 8 -21.73 20.06 48.86
C PHE A 8 -21.43 21.12 47.77
N LYS A 9 -22.52 21.70 47.23
CA LYS A 9 -22.81 23.08 46.71
C LYS A 9 -21.94 23.81 45.65
N MET A 10 -22.51 23.91 44.43
CA MET A 10 -23.21 25.09 43.84
C MET A 10 -22.54 26.49 43.79
N GLY A 11 -22.40 27.04 42.57
CA GLY A 11 -22.17 28.46 42.27
C GLY A 11 -22.32 28.80 40.77
N PHE A 12 -23.31 29.64 40.44
CA PHE A 12 -23.67 30.15 39.10
C PHE A 12 -22.74 31.28 38.62
N ALA A 13 -22.54 31.43 37.29
CA ALA A 13 -22.70 32.70 36.56
C ALA A 13 -22.47 32.55 35.03
N THR A 14 -23.45 33.01 34.25
CA THR A 14 -23.52 33.17 32.79
C THR A 14 -23.11 34.59 32.39
N VAL A 15 -22.40 34.81 31.27
CA VAL A 15 -22.57 36.00 30.38
C VAL A 15 -22.08 35.65 28.96
N ALA A 16 -22.83 36.11 27.96
CA ALA A 16 -22.61 35.97 26.52
C ALA A 16 -22.18 37.30 25.85
N ALA A 17 -21.82 37.19 24.56
CA ALA A 17 -21.98 38.16 23.46
C ALA A 17 -20.79 39.07 23.02
N SER A 18 -20.30 38.77 21.81
CA SER A 18 -20.39 39.56 20.56
C SER A 18 -19.57 40.84 20.27
N LEU A 19 -18.93 40.77 19.08
CA LEU A 19 -18.81 41.74 17.96
C LEU A 19 -17.91 43.01 18.03
N LEU A 20 -16.85 42.97 17.19
CA LEU A 20 -16.58 43.74 15.94
C LEU A 20 -16.40 45.28 15.92
N LEU A 21 -15.53 45.68 14.98
CA LEU A 21 -15.41 46.97 14.22
C LEU A 21 -14.51 48.06 14.86
N LEU A 22 -13.67 48.84 14.15
CA LEU A 22 -13.78 49.43 12.80
C LEU A 22 -12.47 50.14 12.35
N ALA A 23 -12.46 50.52 11.06
CA ALA A 23 -11.81 51.66 10.38
C ALA A 23 -10.51 51.38 9.58
N GLY A 24 -10.37 51.80 8.32
CA GLY A 24 -11.24 52.64 7.49
C GLY A 24 -10.68 52.89 6.07
N CYS A 25 -11.61 53.15 5.14
CA CYS A 25 -11.52 53.59 3.73
C CYS A 25 -10.66 54.88 3.53
N SER A 26 -10.31 55.38 2.32
CA SER A 26 -11.15 55.59 1.12
C SER A 26 -10.39 56.10 -0.14
N GLN A 27 -11.04 55.92 -1.32
CA GLN A 27 -11.28 56.86 -2.45
C GLN A 27 -10.11 57.42 -3.29
N ALA A 28 -10.21 57.75 -4.59
CA ALA A 28 -11.27 57.70 -5.61
C ALA A 28 -10.70 57.93 -7.05
N GLU A 29 -11.31 57.24 -8.02
CA GLU A 29 -11.82 57.63 -9.37
C GLU A 29 -11.10 58.61 -10.34
N SER A 30 -11.00 58.18 -11.62
CA SER A 30 -11.53 58.84 -12.85
C SER A 30 -10.92 58.21 -14.12
N ASN A 31 -11.48 58.20 -15.34
CA ASN A 31 -12.84 58.13 -15.89
C ASN A 31 -12.72 57.76 -17.40
N ALA A 32 -13.86 57.46 -18.04
CA ALA A 32 -14.18 57.38 -19.50
C ALA A 32 -13.98 56.02 -20.24
N ALA A 33 -15.05 55.24 -20.51
CA ALA A 33 -16.11 55.37 -21.55
C ALA A 33 -15.70 54.65 -22.88
N GLU A 34 -16.48 53.83 -23.58
CA GLU A 34 -17.92 53.51 -23.58
C GLU A 34 -18.16 52.30 -24.54
N LYS A 35 -18.99 51.31 -24.15
CA LYS A 35 -20.10 50.68 -24.93
C LYS A 35 -20.50 49.28 -24.40
N THR A 36 -21.47 49.31 -23.47
CA THR A 36 -22.79 48.61 -23.46
C THR A 36 -23.03 47.44 -24.45
N LYS A 37 -23.78 46.36 -24.16
CA LYS A 37 -24.77 45.99 -23.10
C LYS A 37 -25.17 44.50 -23.32
N LYS A 38 -25.16 43.66 -22.28
CA LYS A 38 -26.31 42.92 -21.68
C LYS A 38 -25.84 41.71 -20.84
N ALA A 39 -26.12 41.78 -19.54
CA ALA A 39 -26.18 40.68 -18.57
C ALA A 39 -27.33 39.71 -18.95
N THR A 40 -27.35 38.43 -18.54
CA THR A 40 -27.39 37.93 -17.14
C THR A 40 -27.15 36.41 -17.03
N THR A 41 -26.59 36.01 -15.87
CA THR A 41 -26.72 34.74 -15.07
C THR A 41 -26.11 33.44 -15.65
N GLU A 42 -24.95 32.97 -15.11
CA GLU A 42 -24.76 31.90 -14.07
C GLU A 42 -24.96 30.48 -14.68
N GLU A 43 -24.05 29.50 -14.65
CA GLU A 43 -23.14 28.96 -13.62
C GLU A 43 -22.03 28.07 -14.26
N HIS A 44 -21.00 27.75 -13.47
CA HIS A 44 -19.81 26.94 -13.78
C HIS A 44 -20.02 25.41 -13.89
N GLY A 45 -19.07 24.74 -14.56
CA GLY A 45 -18.75 23.29 -14.47
C GLY A 45 -18.75 22.59 -15.85
N GLU A 46 -17.88 21.68 -16.26
CA GLU A 46 -16.69 20.95 -15.75
C GLU A 46 -15.97 20.46 -17.04
N GLU A 47 -14.67 20.67 -17.23
CA GLU A 47 -13.55 19.77 -16.93
C GLU A 47 -13.53 18.41 -17.63
N HIS A 48 -12.39 18.18 -18.29
CA HIS A 48 -12.06 17.12 -19.24
C HIS A 48 -11.60 15.84 -18.52
N GLU A 49 -12.23 14.69 -18.79
CA GLU A 49 -11.65 13.37 -18.47
C GLU A 49 -11.69 12.45 -19.70
N SER A 50 -10.57 12.39 -20.42
CA SER A 50 -10.14 11.21 -21.20
C SER A 50 -8.71 11.33 -21.75
N SER A 51 -8.05 12.48 -21.62
CA SER A 51 -6.61 12.63 -21.90
C SER A 51 -5.70 12.13 -20.77
N ASP A 52 -6.27 11.81 -19.60
CA ASP A 52 -5.50 11.66 -18.37
C ASP A 52 -4.77 10.31 -18.28
N LEU A 53 -5.32 9.23 -18.84
CA LEU A 53 -4.71 7.89 -18.75
C LEU A 53 -3.46 7.72 -19.64
N GLU A 54 -3.43 8.35 -20.82
CA GLU A 54 -2.24 8.35 -21.70
C GLU A 54 -1.18 9.37 -21.25
N LEU A 55 -1.58 10.48 -20.60
CA LEU A 55 -0.66 11.41 -19.94
C LEU A 55 -0.04 10.81 -18.66
N ARG A 56 -0.73 9.89 -17.97
CA ARG A 56 -0.27 9.21 -16.72
C ARG A 56 0.88 8.23 -16.92
N LEU A 57 1.22 7.89 -18.17
CA LEU A 57 2.32 6.98 -18.52
C LEU A 57 3.49 7.70 -19.21
N ALA A 58 3.34 8.98 -19.56
CA ALA A 58 4.32 9.76 -20.31
C ALA A 58 5.23 10.54 -19.34
N GLY A 59 6.22 9.83 -18.81
CA GLY A 59 7.01 10.23 -17.65
C GLY A 59 7.65 11.62 -17.62
N GLY A 60 7.84 12.08 -16.38
CA GLY A 60 8.69 13.22 -16.04
C GLY A 60 8.80 13.47 -14.53
N LYS A 61 9.93 13.01 -13.93
CA LYS A 61 10.44 13.27 -12.56
C LYS A 61 9.54 12.90 -11.36
N LEU A 62 9.82 11.69 -10.86
CA LEU A 62 9.74 11.16 -9.49
C LEU A 62 9.02 12.01 -8.43
N GLY A 63 7.73 11.69 -8.32
CA GLY A 63 6.82 11.96 -7.22
C GLY A 63 5.40 11.68 -7.72
N SER A 64 4.73 10.67 -7.17
CA SER A 64 3.41 10.16 -7.60
C SER A 64 3.35 9.33 -8.91
N GLU A 65 4.43 8.70 -9.37
CA GLU A 65 4.39 7.78 -10.53
C GLU A 65 4.98 6.41 -10.18
N SER A 66 4.43 5.77 -9.16
CA SER A 66 4.91 4.48 -8.67
C SER A 66 3.76 3.58 -8.25
N LEU A 67 3.99 2.28 -8.34
CA LEU A 67 3.19 1.27 -7.68
C LEU A 67 3.81 0.97 -6.31
N ALA A 68 2.98 0.88 -5.28
CA ALA A 68 3.33 0.32 -4.00
C ALA A 68 2.96 -1.17 -3.99
N PHE A 69 3.94 -2.03 -3.77
CA PHE A 69 3.76 -3.46 -3.56
C PHE A 69 3.80 -3.75 -2.07
N VAL A 70 2.73 -4.34 -1.54
CA VAL A 70 2.55 -4.60 -0.12
C VAL A 70 2.37 -6.09 0.13
N GLY A 71 3.13 -6.66 1.08
CA GLY A 71 2.89 -8.00 1.59
C GLY A 71 1.58 -8.02 2.37
N GLY A 72 0.54 -8.69 1.85
CA GLY A 72 -0.80 -8.69 2.44
C GLY A 72 -0.97 -9.62 3.65
N GLY A 73 0.14 -10.16 4.15
CA GLY A 73 0.23 -11.08 5.27
C GLY A 73 -0.77 -12.21 5.18
N SER A 74 -1.66 -12.31 6.18
CA SER A 74 -2.63 -13.41 6.33
C SER A 74 -3.62 -13.61 5.17
N SER A 75 -3.76 -12.64 4.25
CA SER A 75 -4.50 -12.83 3.00
C SER A 75 -3.76 -13.70 2.00
N ASN A 76 -2.46 -13.91 2.23
CA ASN A 76 -1.53 -14.63 1.39
C ASN A 76 -1.47 -14.10 -0.06
N LYS A 77 -1.61 -12.78 -0.17
CA LYS A 77 -1.55 -12.02 -1.41
C LYS A 77 -0.50 -10.92 -1.28
N LEU A 78 0.07 -10.52 -2.40
CA LEU A 78 0.70 -9.21 -2.55
C LEU A 78 -0.34 -8.23 -3.06
N TRP A 79 -0.42 -7.03 -2.49
CA TRP A 79 -1.27 -5.96 -3.01
C TRP A 79 -0.43 -5.02 -3.87
N VAL A 80 -0.99 -4.62 -5.00
CA VAL A 80 -0.38 -3.65 -5.91
C VAL A 80 -1.26 -2.42 -5.91
N ILE A 81 -0.75 -1.31 -5.40
CA ILE A 81 -1.49 -0.07 -5.15
C ILE A 81 -0.89 1.04 -6.00
N ASP A 82 -1.72 1.82 -6.67
CA ASP A 82 -1.29 3.06 -7.31
C ASP A 82 -0.98 4.09 -6.21
N ALA A 83 0.28 4.50 -6.10
CA ALA A 83 0.73 5.37 -5.02
C ALA A 83 0.20 6.82 -5.16
N LYS A 84 -0.15 7.27 -6.37
CA LYS A 84 -0.68 8.63 -6.59
C LYS A 84 -2.12 8.77 -6.20
N TYR A 85 -2.90 7.75 -6.52
CA TYR A 85 -4.35 7.75 -6.34
C TYR A 85 -4.80 6.93 -5.13
N HIS A 86 -3.83 6.37 -4.39
CA HIS A 86 -4.06 5.55 -3.20
C HIS A 86 -5.08 4.44 -3.43
N LYS A 87 -5.01 3.80 -4.60
CA LYS A 87 -6.02 2.86 -5.07
C LYS A 87 -5.41 1.49 -5.35
N LEU A 88 -6.00 0.45 -4.76
CA LEU A 88 -5.66 -0.92 -5.11
C LEU A 88 -5.89 -1.15 -6.61
N VAL A 89 -4.83 -1.51 -7.32
CA VAL A 89 -4.83 -1.83 -8.76
C VAL A 89 -5.16 -3.30 -8.93
N THR A 90 -4.46 -4.17 -8.22
CA THR A 90 -4.64 -5.63 -8.29
C THR A 90 -4.03 -6.31 -7.07
N THR A 91 -4.20 -7.63 -6.98
CA THR A 91 -3.52 -8.50 -6.02
C THR A 91 -2.86 -9.67 -6.74
N ILE A 92 -1.73 -10.14 -6.23
CA ILE A 92 -1.00 -11.30 -6.72
C ILE A 92 -1.12 -12.39 -5.66
N ASP A 93 -1.60 -13.58 -6.03
CA ASP A 93 -1.73 -14.70 -5.10
C ASP A 93 -0.36 -15.38 -4.92
N ALA A 94 0.12 -15.47 -3.67
CA ALA A 94 1.38 -16.17 -3.36
C ALA A 94 1.18 -17.69 -3.16
N GLY A 95 -0.08 -18.15 -3.10
CA GLY A 95 -0.56 -19.54 -3.04
C GLY A 95 -0.67 -20.15 -1.63
N GLY A 96 -1.74 -20.90 -1.31
CA GLY A 96 -1.94 -21.66 -0.05
C GLY A 96 -3.36 -22.27 0.07
N PRO A 97 -3.67 -23.21 1.00
CA PRO A 97 -2.90 -23.72 2.14
C PRO A 97 -2.37 -25.18 2.02
N LYS A 98 -1.41 -25.54 2.90
CA LYS A 98 -1.19 -26.92 3.40
C LYS A 98 -1.70 -27.00 4.84
N LEU A 99 -2.62 -27.94 5.10
CA LEU A 99 -3.54 -27.91 6.26
C LEU A 99 -3.06 -28.68 7.50
N GLU A 100 -1.92 -29.36 7.44
CA GLU A 100 -1.48 -30.23 8.55
C GLU A 100 -0.18 -29.71 9.16
N ARG A 101 -0.29 -29.04 10.32
CA ARG A 101 0.83 -28.53 11.12
C ARG A 101 0.80 -29.12 12.54
N THR A 102 1.97 -29.31 13.17
CA THR A 102 2.11 -29.85 14.53
C THR A 102 1.92 -28.79 15.61
N GLU A 103 2.19 -27.52 15.29
CA GLU A 103 1.98 -26.39 16.19
C GLU A 103 0.67 -25.64 15.87
N GLN A 104 -0.19 -25.46 16.89
CA GLN A 104 -1.54 -24.90 16.75
C GLN A 104 -1.64 -23.41 17.09
N LYS A 105 -0.54 -22.65 17.18
CA LYS A 105 -0.63 -21.21 17.50
C LYS A 105 -1.37 -20.45 16.39
N TYR A 106 -1.06 -20.78 15.13
CA TYR A 106 -1.74 -20.27 13.93
C TYR A 106 -1.85 -21.37 12.85
N PRO A 107 -2.72 -22.38 13.04
CA PRO A 107 -2.69 -23.61 12.25
C PRO A 107 -3.13 -23.42 10.79
N ASN A 108 -3.87 -22.34 10.50
CA ASN A 108 -4.42 -22.04 9.18
C ASN A 108 -3.79 -20.81 8.52
N LEU A 109 -2.73 -20.24 9.10
CA LEU A 109 -2.16 -18.97 8.66
C LEU A 109 -1.06 -19.19 7.62
N HIS A 110 -1.28 -18.65 6.42
CA HIS A 110 -0.26 -18.41 5.40
C HIS A 110 -0.08 -16.90 5.30
N ASP A 111 1.16 -16.43 5.36
CA ASP A 111 1.43 -15.01 5.51
C ASP A 111 2.46 -14.54 4.49
N THR A 112 2.02 -13.81 3.47
CA THR A 112 2.90 -13.16 2.51
C THR A 112 3.51 -11.93 3.17
N HIS A 113 4.72 -12.10 3.71
CA HIS A 113 5.25 -11.17 4.70
C HIS A 113 6.12 -10.08 4.08
N ALA A 114 7.21 -10.49 3.43
CA ALA A 114 8.18 -9.57 2.83
C ALA A 114 7.88 -9.29 1.36
N VAL A 115 8.35 -8.14 0.88
CA VAL A 115 8.44 -7.82 -0.54
C VAL A 115 9.82 -7.25 -0.81
N THR A 116 10.54 -7.81 -1.78
CA THR A 116 11.88 -7.34 -2.16
C THR A 116 12.03 -7.33 -3.67
N PHE A 117 12.69 -6.32 -4.23
CA PHE A 117 12.91 -6.20 -5.67
C PHE A 117 14.39 -6.17 -6.01
N THR A 118 14.78 -6.71 -7.16
CA THR A 118 16.09 -6.37 -7.74
C THR A 118 16.14 -4.88 -8.05
N LYS A 119 17.35 -4.30 -8.09
CA LYS A 119 17.53 -2.87 -8.39
C LYS A 119 16.91 -2.40 -9.70
N ASP A 120 16.90 -3.29 -10.69
CA ASP A 120 16.30 -3.02 -12.00
C ASP A 120 14.78 -3.31 -12.05
N PHE A 121 14.20 -3.71 -10.92
CA PHE A 121 12.79 -4.04 -10.73
C PHE A 121 12.27 -5.14 -11.67
N LYS A 122 13.16 -5.98 -12.23
CA LYS A 122 12.74 -7.08 -13.12
C LYS A 122 12.39 -8.37 -12.39
N LEU A 123 12.80 -8.50 -11.13
CA LEU A 123 12.43 -9.61 -10.27
C LEU A 123 11.90 -9.06 -8.96
N MET A 124 10.77 -9.61 -8.53
CA MET A 124 10.20 -9.41 -7.21
C MET A 124 10.27 -10.72 -6.44
N PHE A 125 10.51 -10.64 -5.15
CA PHE A 125 10.52 -11.76 -4.22
C PHE A 125 9.53 -11.52 -3.08
N THR A 126 8.95 -12.61 -2.61
CA THR A 126 8.24 -12.67 -1.34
C THR A 126 8.56 -13.96 -0.60
N VAL A 127 8.16 -14.04 0.67
CA VAL A 127 8.35 -15.19 1.55
C VAL A 127 7.04 -15.51 2.28
N ASP A 128 6.75 -16.78 2.47
CA ASP A 128 5.62 -17.27 3.25
C ASP A 128 6.01 -17.49 4.72
N TRP A 129 5.56 -16.57 5.57
CA TRP A 129 5.71 -16.65 7.01
C TRP A 129 4.74 -17.69 7.63
N PHE A 130 5.12 -18.21 8.79
CA PHE A 130 4.42 -19.26 9.57
C PHE A 130 4.53 -20.72 9.13
N ASN A 131 5.59 -21.13 8.41
CA ASN A 131 5.87 -22.56 8.28
C ASN A 131 6.72 -23.10 9.45
N TYR A 132 6.07 -23.74 10.43
CA TYR A 132 6.68 -24.27 11.66
C TYR A 132 7.32 -25.66 11.47
N ASP A 133 6.64 -26.52 10.73
CA ASP A 133 7.00 -27.94 10.61
C ASP A 133 7.93 -28.18 9.43
N GLU A 134 7.67 -27.47 8.34
CA GLU A 134 8.37 -27.57 7.06
C GLU A 134 9.11 -26.27 6.74
N PRO A 135 10.08 -26.30 5.81
CA PRO A 135 10.68 -25.08 5.28
C PRO A 135 9.63 -24.15 4.65
N SER A 136 9.74 -22.84 4.93
CA SER A 136 9.14 -21.80 4.09
C SER A 136 9.77 -21.79 2.69
N TYR A 137 9.25 -20.96 1.80
CA TYR A 137 9.68 -20.74 0.45
C TYR A 137 9.94 -19.25 0.18
N ALA A 138 11.05 -18.96 -0.49
CA ALA A 138 11.18 -17.72 -1.24
C ALA A 138 10.54 -17.92 -2.61
N ILE A 139 9.66 -17.01 -3.01
CA ILE A 139 8.91 -17.07 -4.27
C ILE A 139 9.30 -15.86 -5.11
N ALA A 140 9.70 -16.12 -6.35
CA ALA A 140 10.09 -15.10 -7.32
C ALA A 140 8.96 -14.87 -8.33
N PHE A 141 8.68 -13.60 -8.63
CA PHE A 141 7.67 -13.15 -9.57
C PHE A 141 8.26 -12.21 -10.61
N ASP A 142 7.68 -12.23 -11.81
CA ASP A 142 7.81 -11.13 -12.77
C ASP A 142 6.84 -10.03 -12.33
N PRO A 143 7.33 -8.83 -11.97
CA PRO A 143 6.45 -7.80 -11.43
C PRO A 143 5.65 -7.04 -12.50
N ALA A 144 5.92 -7.25 -13.80
CA ALA A 144 5.12 -6.69 -14.90
C ALA A 144 3.94 -7.60 -15.27
N THR A 145 4.15 -8.92 -15.26
CA THR A 145 3.09 -9.90 -15.59
C THR A 145 2.40 -10.49 -14.37
N PHE A 146 2.99 -10.33 -13.19
CA PHE A 146 2.59 -10.94 -11.92
C PHE A 146 2.68 -12.47 -11.90
N GLU A 147 3.35 -13.07 -12.88
CA GLU A 147 3.52 -14.52 -12.95
C GLU A 147 4.62 -14.99 -11.99
N GLU A 148 4.35 -16.10 -11.29
CA GLU A 148 5.38 -16.80 -10.54
C GLU A 148 6.42 -17.38 -11.50
N LEU A 149 7.69 -17.06 -11.28
CA LEU A 149 8.81 -17.53 -12.09
C LEU A 149 9.42 -18.82 -11.51
N TRP A 150 9.56 -18.88 -10.19
CA TRP A 150 10.11 -20.01 -9.45
C TRP A 150 9.98 -19.82 -7.94
N ARG A 151 10.08 -20.91 -7.18
CA ARG A 151 10.20 -20.89 -5.72
C ARG A 151 11.28 -21.83 -5.21
N VAL A 152 11.91 -21.47 -4.10
CA VAL A 152 13.03 -22.22 -3.48
C VAL A 152 12.77 -22.37 -1.98
N PRO A 153 12.94 -23.58 -1.40
CA PRO A 153 12.80 -23.76 0.04
C PRO A 153 13.91 -23.03 0.82
N VAL A 154 13.52 -22.35 1.90
CA VAL A 154 14.41 -21.63 2.83
C VAL A 154 14.51 -22.38 4.17
N GLY A 155 14.60 -21.68 5.29
CA GLY A 155 14.44 -22.26 6.63
C GLY A 155 12.99 -22.19 7.10
N LYS A 156 12.76 -22.48 8.37
CA LYS A 156 11.42 -22.45 8.97
C LYS A 156 11.04 -21.01 9.35
N GLY A 157 9.80 -20.62 9.03
CA GLY A 157 9.29 -19.28 9.32
C GLY A 157 10.06 -18.17 8.60
N GLY A 158 10.23 -18.28 7.28
CA GLY A 158 10.77 -17.20 6.47
C GLY A 158 9.96 -15.92 6.68
N HIS A 159 10.58 -14.87 7.22
CA HIS A 159 9.91 -13.67 7.72
C HIS A 159 10.21 -12.45 6.83
N HIS A 160 11.45 -11.95 6.86
CA HIS A 160 11.90 -10.87 5.98
C HIS A 160 12.95 -11.35 4.98
N SER A 161 13.09 -10.59 3.89
CA SER A 161 14.11 -10.82 2.88
C SER A 161 14.83 -9.54 2.45
N ALA A 162 16.08 -9.70 2.03
CA ALA A 162 16.92 -8.64 1.49
C ALA A 162 17.79 -9.18 0.35
N LEU A 163 18.09 -8.37 -0.65
CA LEU A 163 19.08 -8.71 -1.68
C LEU A 163 20.46 -8.17 -1.30
N SER A 164 21.52 -8.88 -1.72
CA SER A 164 22.85 -8.29 -1.72
C SER A 164 22.85 -7.03 -2.59
N PRO A 165 23.71 -6.02 -2.29
CA PRO A 165 23.81 -4.81 -3.11
C PRO A 165 24.09 -5.02 -4.60
N ASP A 166 24.54 -6.21 -5.01
CA ASP A 166 24.78 -6.61 -6.39
C ASP A 166 23.69 -7.53 -6.98
N ASP A 167 22.57 -7.72 -6.28
CA ASP A 167 21.40 -8.57 -6.63
C ASP A 167 21.71 -10.07 -6.84
N LYS A 168 22.94 -10.53 -6.56
CA LYS A 168 23.31 -11.94 -6.79
C LYS A 168 22.69 -12.90 -5.79
N TYR A 169 22.49 -12.43 -4.56
CA TYR A 169 22.02 -13.27 -3.47
C TYR A 169 20.79 -12.69 -2.81
N LEU A 170 19.75 -13.49 -2.67
CA LEU A 170 18.59 -13.21 -1.82
C LEU A 170 18.82 -13.86 -0.46
N TYR A 171 18.68 -13.07 0.60
CA TYR A 171 18.78 -13.51 1.98
C TYR A 171 17.40 -13.54 2.59
N VAL A 172 17.08 -14.61 3.30
CA VAL A 172 15.79 -14.77 3.98
C VAL A 172 16.04 -15.08 5.45
N ALA A 173 15.52 -14.23 6.33
CA ALA A 173 15.54 -14.43 7.77
C ALA A 173 14.49 -15.47 8.17
N ASN A 174 14.92 -16.55 8.82
CA ASN A 174 14.07 -17.67 9.19
C ASN A 174 13.84 -17.68 10.70
N GLN A 175 12.71 -17.14 11.14
CA GLN A 175 12.40 -16.87 12.54
C GLN A 175 12.36 -18.13 13.41
N TYR A 176 11.83 -19.23 12.87
CA TYR A 176 11.77 -20.51 13.57
C TYR A 176 12.91 -21.45 13.18
N GLY A 177 13.70 -21.08 12.17
CA GLY A 177 14.90 -21.80 11.75
C GLY A 177 16.17 -21.33 12.47
N ASP A 178 16.12 -20.18 13.14
CA ASP A 178 17.24 -19.52 13.82
C ASP A 178 18.42 -19.21 12.89
N THR A 179 18.11 -19.02 11.59
CA THR A 179 19.09 -18.90 10.51
C THR A 179 18.70 -17.83 9.49
N VAL A 180 19.68 -17.46 8.66
CA VAL A 180 19.44 -16.79 7.37
C VAL A 180 19.77 -17.74 6.22
N SER A 181 18.80 -17.96 5.33
CA SER A 181 19.02 -18.70 4.08
C SER A 181 19.62 -17.78 3.03
N VAL A 182 20.63 -18.25 2.29
CA VAL A 182 21.25 -17.53 1.17
C VAL A 182 20.89 -18.25 -0.13
N ILE A 183 20.20 -17.54 -1.02
CA ILE A 183 19.75 -18.04 -2.33
C ILE A 183 20.55 -17.35 -3.42
N ASP A 184 21.17 -18.12 -4.31
CA ASP A 184 21.73 -17.62 -5.55
C ASP A 184 20.57 -17.35 -6.53
N VAL A 185 20.38 -16.08 -6.89
CA VAL A 185 19.26 -15.63 -7.71
C VAL A 185 19.36 -16.17 -9.14
N GLN A 186 20.57 -16.22 -9.70
CA GLN A 186 20.79 -16.71 -11.05
C GLN A 186 20.63 -18.24 -11.13
N ALA A 187 21.21 -18.94 -10.16
CA ALA A 187 21.15 -20.40 -10.09
C ALA A 187 19.82 -20.92 -9.52
N LYS A 188 18.95 -20.04 -9.01
CA LYS A 188 17.61 -20.33 -8.47
C LYS A 188 17.65 -21.44 -7.41
N LYS A 189 18.60 -21.32 -6.47
CA LYS A 189 18.81 -22.34 -5.45
C LYS A 189 19.38 -21.75 -4.17
N LYS A 190 18.99 -22.35 -3.04
CA LYS A 190 19.64 -22.10 -1.75
C LYS A 190 21.07 -22.66 -1.79
N ILE A 191 22.05 -21.82 -1.48
CA ILE A 191 23.48 -22.17 -1.49
C ILE A 191 24.10 -22.23 -0.10
N LYS A 192 23.49 -21.56 0.89
CA LYS A 192 24.01 -21.52 2.25
C LYS A 192 22.88 -21.31 3.26
N GLU A 193 23.13 -21.75 4.48
CA GLU A 193 22.32 -21.47 5.67
C GLU A 193 23.28 -20.89 6.71
N LEU A 194 22.97 -19.70 7.24
CA LEU A 194 23.80 -18.99 8.19
C LEU A 194 23.15 -19.06 9.57
N PRO A 195 23.79 -19.67 10.58
CA PRO A 195 23.26 -19.63 11.95
C PRO A 195 23.42 -18.22 12.51
N THR A 196 22.32 -17.57 12.84
CA THR A 196 22.27 -16.19 13.33
C THR A 196 21.77 -16.11 14.77
N GLY A 197 20.90 -17.03 15.17
CA GLY A 197 20.40 -17.15 16.55
C GLY A 197 18.88 -17.14 16.62
N LYS A 198 18.36 -17.31 17.84
CA LYS A 198 16.95 -17.55 18.09
C LYS A 198 16.05 -16.38 17.74
N GLY A 199 14.99 -16.65 16.96
CA GLY A 199 14.07 -15.60 16.53
C GLY A 199 14.70 -14.63 15.54
N THR A 200 15.39 -15.17 14.53
CA THR A 200 15.96 -14.40 13.41
C THR A 200 14.84 -13.79 12.55
N ASP A 201 14.70 -12.47 12.56
CA ASP A 201 13.42 -11.84 12.22
C ASP A 201 13.50 -10.91 10.98
N TYR A 202 14.05 -9.71 11.15
CA TYR A 202 14.12 -8.67 10.12
C TYR A 202 15.52 -8.63 9.52
N ILE A 203 15.64 -8.31 8.22
CA ILE A 203 16.94 -8.18 7.55
C ILE A 203 17.01 -6.91 6.68
N SER A 204 18.12 -6.20 6.79
CA SER A 204 18.42 -4.95 6.07
C SER A 204 19.58 -5.10 5.10
N PRO A 205 19.59 -4.39 3.96
CA PRO A 205 18.60 -3.40 3.53
C PRO A 205 17.33 -4.07 2.98
N SER A 206 16.18 -3.61 3.45
CA SER A 206 14.86 -4.10 3.02
C SER A 206 14.24 -3.23 1.92
N MET A 207 14.70 -1.98 1.73
CA MET A 207 14.14 -1.03 0.76
C MET A 207 15.18 -0.51 -0.25
N TYR A 208 14.73 -0.33 -1.50
CA TYR A 208 15.48 0.38 -2.54
C TYR A 208 14.75 1.65 -2.98
N TRP A 209 15.47 2.77 -2.98
CA TRP A 209 14.97 4.05 -3.48
C TRP A 209 15.43 4.21 -4.93
N ASP A 210 14.51 4.33 -5.89
CA ASP A 210 14.87 4.60 -7.30
C ASP A 210 15.84 3.54 -7.88
N GLY A 211 15.67 2.26 -7.49
CA GLY A 211 16.54 1.16 -7.91
C GLY A 211 17.98 1.27 -7.40
N LYS A 212 18.28 2.20 -6.49
CA LYS A 212 19.60 2.35 -5.88
C LYS A 212 19.68 1.45 -4.67
N ALA A 213 20.56 0.45 -4.74
CA ALA A 213 20.98 -0.25 -3.54
C ALA A 213 21.68 0.70 -2.58
N ILE A 214 21.36 0.55 -1.30
CA ILE A 214 22.14 1.12 -0.22
C ILE A 214 23.51 0.43 -0.26
N ASP A 215 24.56 1.19 -0.55
CA ASP A 215 25.92 0.66 -0.57
C ASP A 215 26.35 0.36 0.86
N SER A 216 26.47 -0.93 1.17
CA SER A 216 26.93 -1.42 2.46
C SER A 216 27.76 -2.69 2.25
N PRO A 217 28.89 -2.85 2.94
CA PRO A 217 29.65 -4.10 2.95
C PRO A 217 28.92 -5.23 3.71
N TYR A 218 27.86 -4.89 4.46
CA TYR A 218 27.17 -5.81 5.35
C TYR A 218 25.65 -5.78 5.18
N LEU A 219 25.02 -6.89 5.56
CA LEU A 219 23.60 -6.97 5.89
C LEU A 219 23.46 -7.01 7.42
N PHE A 220 22.31 -6.56 7.92
CA PHE A 220 22.03 -6.47 9.34
C PHE A 220 20.72 -7.17 9.65
N VAL A 221 20.76 -8.06 10.64
CA VAL A 221 19.66 -8.97 10.95
C VAL A 221 19.26 -8.78 12.41
N SER A 222 17.98 -8.57 12.69
CA SER A 222 17.48 -8.63 14.06
C SER A 222 17.33 -10.07 14.52
N VAL A 223 17.79 -10.32 15.75
CA VAL A 223 17.62 -11.61 16.43
C VAL A 223 16.93 -11.31 17.75
N ASP A 224 15.60 -11.37 17.73
CA ASP A 224 14.74 -10.84 18.79
C ASP A 224 14.94 -11.57 20.12
N GLN A 225 14.98 -12.91 20.11
CA GLN A 225 15.07 -13.70 21.34
C GLN A 225 16.48 -13.75 21.94
N GLU A 226 17.46 -13.10 21.29
CA GLU A 226 18.82 -12.93 21.79
C GLU A 226 19.24 -11.45 21.90
N ASP A 227 18.28 -10.52 21.78
CA ASP A 227 18.46 -9.08 22.05
C ASP A 227 19.60 -8.42 21.25
N LYS A 228 19.87 -8.89 20.03
CA LYS A 228 21.07 -8.52 19.26
C LYS A 228 20.80 -8.27 17.78
N VAL A 229 21.64 -7.43 17.19
CA VAL A 229 21.79 -7.30 15.73
C VAL A 229 22.95 -8.16 15.27
N THR A 230 22.71 -9.06 14.33
CA THR A 230 23.74 -9.89 13.69
C THR A 230 24.17 -9.28 12.36
N VAL A 231 25.48 -9.19 12.14
CA VAL A 231 26.09 -8.59 10.95
C VAL A 231 26.58 -9.68 10.02
N ILE A 232 26.21 -9.61 8.75
CA ILE A 232 26.60 -10.57 7.70
C ILE A 232 27.45 -9.85 6.65
N ASP A 233 28.66 -10.34 6.40
CA ASP A 233 29.44 -9.99 5.21
C ASP A 233 28.88 -10.75 4.01
N TRP A 234 28.16 -10.04 3.15
CA TRP A 234 27.46 -10.64 2.00
C TRP A 234 28.42 -11.08 0.89
N LYS A 235 29.64 -10.53 0.84
CA LYS A 235 30.64 -10.94 -0.15
C LYS A 235 31.22 -12.32 0.21
N LYS A 236 31.34 -12.58 1.51
CA LYS A 236 31.78 -13.89 2.04
C LYS A 236 30.61 -14.84 2.34
N ASN A 237 29.38 -14.32 2.40
CA ASN A 237 28.21 -15.01 2.93
C ASN A 237 28.48 -15.53 4.35
N GLU A 238 28.98 -14.70 5.26
CA GLU A 238 29.40 -15.12 6.61
C GLU A 238 28.90 -14.15 7.68
N VAL A 239 28.49 -14.68 8.83
CA VAL A 239 28.26 -13.87 10.03
C VAL A 239 29.62 -13.38 10.56
N VAL A 240 29.73 -12.08 10.80
CA VAL A 240 31.00 -11.45 11.20
C VAL A 240 30.96 -10.79 12.58
N LYS A 241 29.79 -10.42 13.09
CA LYS A 241 29.66 -9.79 14.41
C LYS A 241 28.23 -9.89 14.94
N ASP A 242 28.12 -10.02 16.26
CA ASP A 242 26.88 -9.82 17.01
C ASP A 242 27.00 -8.54 17.84
N ILE A 243 25.96 -7.71 17.82
CA ILE A 243 25.90 -6.43 18.52
C ILE A 243 24.69 -6.45 19.46
N PRO A 244 24.87 -6.57 20.78
CA PRO A 244 23.77 -6.51 21.74
C PRO A 244 23.11 -5.12 21.74
N VAL A 245 21.79 -5.07 21.62
CA VAL A 245 21.01 -3.81 21.54
C VAL A 245 19.85 -3.74 22.53
N GLY A 246 19.41 -4.88 23.07
CA GLY A 246 18.32 -4.99 24.05
C GLY A 246 17.08 -5.69 23.50
N ALA A 247 16.14 -5.97 24.41
CA ALA A 247 15.00 -6.85 24.16
C ALA A 247 13.86 -6.25 23.34
N SER A 248 13.05 -7.14 22.75
CA SER A 248 11.93 -6.81 21.86
C SER A 248 12.44 -6.00 20.66
N LEU A 249 13.49 -6.53 20.02
CA LEU A 249 14.10 -5.96 18.83
C LEU A 249 13.31 -6.43 17.61
N HIS A 250 12.90 -5.49 16.76
CA HIS A 250 12.17 -5.83 15.54
C HIS A 250 12.81 -5.20 14.30
N GLY A 251 12.42 -3.98 13.92
CA GLY A 251 12.94 -3.32 12.72
C GLY A 251 14.42 -2.94 12.84
N VAL A 252 15.20 -3.29 11.82
CA VAL A 252 16.61 -2.86 11.66
C VAL A 252 16.80 -2.30 10.26
N ASN A 253 17.04 -0.99 10.16
CA ASN A 253 17.08 -0.31 8.86
C ASN A 253 18.37 0.47 8.68
N LEU A 254 19.05 0.23 7.56
CA LEU A 254 20.16 1.06 7.09
C LEU A 254 19.67 2.46 6.71
N THR A 255 20.45 3.49 7.04
CA THR A 255 20.25 4.83 6.47
C THR A 255 20.48 4.79 4.96
N PRO A 256 19.82 5.65 4.16
CA PRO A 256 19.95 5.62 2.69
C PRO A 256 21.38 5.81 2.18
N ASP A 257 22.25 6.46 2.98
CA ASP A 257 23.66 6.65 2.66
C ASP A 257 24.57 5.49 3.11
N GLY A 258 24.00 4.43 3.70
CA GLY A 258 24.69 3.22 4.12
C GLY A 258 25.62 3.37 5.33
N LYS A 259 25.63 4.54 6.00
CA LYS A 259 26.60 4.81 7.08
C LYS A 259 26.16 4.30 8.44
N TYR A 260 24.86 4.23 8.70
CA TYR A 260 24.32 3.86 10.00
C TYR A 260 23.19 2.85 9.86
N VAL A 261 23.01 2.03 10.89
CA VAL A 261 21.82 1.18 11.07
C VAL A 261 21.07 1.68 12.29
N TRP A 262 19.76 1.84 12.17
CA TRP A 262 18.90 2.12 13.31
C TRP A 262 18.12 0.86 13.66
N ALA A 263 18.21 0.44 14.92
CA ALA A 263 17.52 -0.72 15.46
C ALA A 263 16.38 -0.26 16.39
N ALA A 264 15.16 -0.70 16.10
CA ALA A 264 13.97 -0.44 16.91
C ALA A 264 13.90 -1.42 18.08
N VAL A 265 14.20 -0.94 19.29
CA VAL A 265 14.19 -1.76 20.51
C VAL A 265 13.01 -1.34 21.38
N GLY A 266 11.97 -2.17 21.39
CA GLY A 266 10.68 -1.88 22.01
C GLY A 266 10.55 -2.28 23.48
N GLY A 267 11.50 -3.03 24.03
CA GLY A 267 11.42 -3.62 25.37
C GLY A 267 11.52 -2.58 26.49
N GLU A 268 12.17 -2.92 27.60
CA GLU A 268 12.30 -1.98 28.72
C GLU A 268 13.01 -0.67 28.35
N VAL A 269 13.92 -0.73 27.37
CA VAL A 269 14.75 0.41 26.98
C VAL A 269 14.05 1.42 26.06
N LYS A 270 13.08 1.00 25.23
CA LYS A 270 12.31 1.86 24.30
C LYS A 270 13.18 2.85 23.51
N LYS A 271 14.17 2.33 22.79
CA LYS A 271 15.18 3.13 22.09
C LYS A 271 15.30 2.78 20.62
N ALA A 272 15.56 3.78 19.80
CA ALA A 272 16.25 3.56 18.53
C ALA A 272 17.75 3.52 18.82
N ILE A 273 18.42 2.38 18.57
CA ILE A 273 19.87 2.24 18.74
C ILE A 273 20.54 2.49 17.40
N ILE A 274 21.52 3.40 17.36
CA ILE A 274 22.24 3.78 16.14
C ILE A 274 23.60 3.09 16.13
N ILE A 275 23.83 2.25 15.13
CA ILE A 275 25.07 1.50 14.93
C ILE A 275 25.82 2.12 13.75
N ASP A 276 27.11 2.38 13.91
CA ASP A 276 27.99 2.83 12.84
C ASP A 276 28.46 1.64 12.00
N VAL A 277 28.25 1.69 10.68
CA VAL A 277 28.52 0.56 9.76
C VAL A 277 30.01 0.34 9.55
N ALA A 278 30.84 1.38 9.65
CA ALA A 278 32.28 1.27 9.43
C ALA A 278 32.98 0.58 10.62
N THR A 279 32.51 0.84 11.84
CA THR A 279 33.08 0.30 13.09
C THR A 279 32.32 -0.91 13.63
N LEU A 280 31.06 -1.07 13.22
CA LEU A 280 30.11 -2.04 13.77
C LEU A 280 29.89 -1.87 15.28
N GLU A 281 29.91 -0.63 15.77
CA GLU A 281 29.71 -0.28 17.17
C GLU A 281 28.50 0.63 17.35
N ILE A 282 27.87 0.56 18.53
CA ILE A 282 26.79 1.49 18.88
C ILE A 282 27.40 2.88 19.01
N LYS A 283 26.92 3.80 18.17
CA LYS A 283 27.32 5.20 18.16
C LYS A 283 26.46 6.03 19.10
N ASP A 284 25.14 5.81 19.09
CA ASP A 284 24.19 6.62 19.86
C ASP A 284 22.86 5.89 20.09
N SER A 285 21.94 6.50 20.84
CA SER A 285 20.58 6.03 21.03
C SER A 285 19.58 7.17 21.23
N ILE A 286 18.35 6.99 20.76
CA ILE A 286 17.25 7.95 20.94
C ILE A 286 16.16 7.29 21.77
N GLU A 287 15.78 7.92 22.88
CA GLU A 287 14.76 7.41 23.80
C GLU A 287 13.34 7.83 23.38
N PHE A 288 12.39 6.91 23.51
CA PHE A 288 10.98 7.12 23.23
C PHE A 288 10.11 6.76 24.43
N GLU A 289 8.96 7.44 24.51
CA GLU A 289 7.96 7.20 25.56
C GLU A 289 7.18 5.88 25.35
N GLN A 290 7.29 5.24 24.18
CA GLN A 290 6.52 4.06 23.77
C GLN A 290 7.45 3.01 23.15
N ALA A 291 7.02 1.75 23.18
CA ALA A 291 7.74 0.64 22.55
C ALA A 291 7.79 0.85 21.03
N LEU A 292 9.00 0.85 20.47
CA LEU A 292 9.22 0.95 19.02
C LEU A 292 8.87 -0.39 18.34
N ILE A 293 8.47 -0.30 17.06
CA ILE A 293 8.24 -1.47 16.21
C ILE A 293 9.14 -1.40 14.98
N HIS A 294 9.07 -0.32 14.20
CA HIS A 294 9.78 -0.19 12.93
C HIS A 294 10.34 1.21 12.71
N ILE A 295 11.30 1.30 11.79
CA ILE A 295 11.95 2.55 11.36
C ILE A 295 12.02 2.55 9.84
N SER A 296 11.68 3.67 9.20
CA SER A 296 12.03 3.94 7.79
C SER A 296 12.69 5.31 7.68
N PHE A 297 13.30 5.60 6.53
CA PHE A 297 13.99 6.87 6.30
C PHE A 297 13.40 7.59 5.09
N SER A 298 13.42 8.92 5.13
CA SER A 298 13.20 9.72 3.92
C SER A 298 14.26 9.36 2.87
N PRO A 299 13.96 9.42 1.56
CA PRO A 299 14.91 9.06 0.50
C PRO A 299 16.23 9.86 0.56
N ASP A 300 16.18 11.09 1.04
CA ASP A 300 17.35 11.95 1.23
C ASP A 300 18.13 11.70 2.55
N GLY A 301 17.65 10.76 3.37
CA GLY A 301 18.24 10.35 4.63
C GLY A 301 18.16 11.38 5.76
N LYS A 302 17.48 12.52 5.57
CA LYS A 302 17.40 13.58 6.59
C LYS A 302 16.44 13.25 7.73
N PHE A 303 15.43 12.43 7.47
CA PHE A 303 14.41 12.10 8.46
C PHE A 303 14.26 10.60 8.62
N ALA A 304 14.03 10.17 9.85
CA ALA A 304 13.57 8.83 10.18
C ALA A 304 12.10 8.91 10.63
N TYR A 305 11.32 7.91 10.24
CA TYR A 305 9.95 7.71 10.70
C TYR A 305 9.92 6.46 11.58
N VAL A 306 9.52 6.64 12.84
CA VAL A 306 9.57 5.59 13.86
C VAL A 306 8.16 5.26 14.32
N THR A 307 7.76 4.00 14.16
CA THR A 307 6.46 3.52 14.63
C THR A 307 6.55 2.94 16.03
N THR A 308 5.44 3.05 16.76
CA THR A 308 5.35 2.54 18.12
C THR A 308 4.05 1.78 18.37
N GLY A 309 4.10 0.81 19.29
CA GLY A 309 2.93 0.05 19.73
C GLY A 309 1.90 0.84 20.52
N GLY A 310 2.16 2.12 20.83
CA GLY A 310 1.21 3.03 21.46
C GLY A 310 0.47 3.94 20.47
N ASN A 311 0.32 3.48 19.22
CA ASN A 311 -0.39 4.18 18.15
C ASN A 311 0.20 5.56 17.84
N LYS A 312 1.53 5.64 17.70
CA LYS A 312 2.20 6.84 17.23
C LYS A 312 3.23 6.54 16.14
N ILE A 313 3.44 7.54 15.31
CA ILE A 313 4.56 7.69 14.40
C ILE A 313 5.31 8.94 14.84
N PHE A 314 6.63 8.87 14.88
CA PHE A 314 7.50 10.03 15.12
C PHE A 314 8.33 10.31 13.88
N LYS A 315 8.39 11.58 13.47
CA LYS A 315 9.42 12.06 12.55
C LYS A 315 10.61 12.57 13.35
N VAL A 316 11.80 12.10 13.03
CA VAL A 316 13.03 12.39 13.75
C VAL A 316 14.08 12.91 12.75
N ASP A 317 14.76 13.99 13.08
CA ASP A 317 15.94 14.44 12.32
C ASP A 317 17.10 13.47 12.53
N THR A 318 17.69 12.95 11.46
CA THR A 318 18.73 11.91 11.55
C THR A 318 20.10 12.45 11.96
N THR A 319 20.28 13.77 11.95
CA THR A 319 21.52 14.44 12.33
C THR A 319 21.48 14.95 13.76
N THR A 320 20.36 15.60 14.16
CA THR A 320 20.21 16.18 15.50
C THR A 320 19.51 15.26 16.49
N TYR A 321 18.85 14.20 16.01
CA TYR A 321 18.01 13.28 16.79
C TYR A 321 16.79 13.94 17.45
N GLU A 322 16.43 15.15 17.01
CA GLU A 322 15.24 15.84 17.48
C GLU A 322 13.97 15.22 16.89
N LYS A 323 12.99 14.97 17.75
CA LYS A 323 11.63 14.55 17.34
C LYS A 323 10.87 15.78 16.86
N ILE A 324 10.63 15.87 15.56
CA ILE A 324 10.04 17.03 14.89
C ILE A 324 8.54 17.08 15.11
N TRP A 325 7.86 15.97 14.84
CA TRP A 325 6.44 15.82 15.10
C TRP A 325 6.10 14.37 15.47
N ASN A 326 4.92 14.18 16.06
CA ASN A 326 4.28 12.88 16.17
C ASN A 326 2.86 12.94 15.61
N SER A 327 2.47 11.91 14.89
CA SER A 327 1.15 11.76 14.24
C SER A 327 0.00 11.78 15.26
N THR A 328 -1.19 12.21 14.84
CA THR A 328 -2.42 12.09 15.64
C THR A 328 -3.37 11.05 15.03
N GLY A 329 -3.94 10.16 15.86
CA GLY A 329 -5.00 9.24 15.42
C GLY A 329 -4.56 8.06 14.54
N THR A 330 -3.32 7.57 14.68
CA THR A 330 -2.87 6.33 14.02
C THR A 330 -3.53 5.10 14.63
N THR A 331 -3.47 3.98 13.92
CA THR A 331 -3.83 2.67 14.46
C THR A 331 -2.69 1.68 14.27
N ILE A 332 -2.14 1.16 15.38
CA ILE A 332 -1.03 0.19 15.47
C ILE A 332 -0.18 0.14 14.20
N PRO A 333 0.59 1.20 13.90
CA PRO A 333 1.43 1.22 12.72
C PRO A 333 2.56 0.23 12.96
N ALA A 334 2.61 -0.86 12.19
CA ALA A 334 3.67 -1.85 12.31
C ALA A 334 4.87 -1.41 11.47
N HIS A 335 4.84 -1.74 10.18
CA HIS A 335 5.87 -1.37 9.23
C HIS A 335 5.54 -0.09 8.49
N THR A 336 6.57 0.47 7.84
CA THR A 336 6.43 1.73 7.12
C THR A 336 7.30 1.76 5.87
N GLY A 337 6.82 2.46 4.85
CA GLY A 337 7.61 2.89 3.70
C GLY A 337 7.35 4.35 3.41
N VAL A 338 8.36 5.07 2.94
CA VAL A 338 8.20 6.45 2.47
C VAL A 338 8.02 6.41 0.95
N SER A 339 7.26 7.34 0.36
CA SER A 339 7.21 7.48 -1.09
C SER A 339 8.57 7.91 -1.65
N PRO A 340 8.90 7.61 -2.92
CA PRO A 340 10.20 7.98 -3.51
C PRO A 340 10.51 9.49 -3.56
N ASP A 341 9.49 10.35 -3.53
CA ASP A 341 9.65 11.81 -3.42
C ASP A 341 9.78 12.31 -1.98
N GLY A 342 9.63 11.41 -1.00
CA GLY A 342 9.73 11.71 0.41
C GLY A 342 8.54 12.44 1.00
N LYS A 343 7.45 12.63 0.24
CA LYS A 343 6.29 13.45 0.67
C LYS A 343 5.25 12.67 1.46
N GLU A 344 5.12 11.39 1.21
CA GLU A 344 4.14 10.53 1.87
C GLU A 344 4.84 9.44 2.69
N LEU A 345 4.35 9.22 3.90
CA LEU A 345 4.68 8.06 4.71
C LEU A 345 3.51 7.09 4.66
N TRP A 346 3.78 5.84 4.34
CA TRP A 346 2.80 4.77 4.28
C TRP A 346 3.04 3.83 5.45
N THR A 347 2.03 3.61 6.28
CA THR A 347 2.10 2.67 7.41
C THR A 347 1.19 1.49 7.18
N LEU A 348 1.71 0.31 7.50
CA LEU A 348 1.00 -0.96 7.37
C LEU A 348 0.49 -1.36 8.75
N ASN A 349 -0.83 -1.32 8.91
CA ASN A 349 -1.44 -1.31 10.22
C ASN A 349 -2.08 -2.64 10.58
N HIS A 350 -1.74 -3.16 11.76
CA HIS A 350 -2.27 -4.42 12.28
C HIS A 350 -3.60 -4.21 13.02
N GLY A 351 -4.51 -3.49 12.36
CA GLY A 351 -5.83 -3.09 12.87
C GLY A 351 -6.13 -1.61 12.58
N MET A 352 -7.31 -1.35 12.04
CA MET A 352 -7.85 -0.03 11.69
C MET A 352 -8.83 0.45 12.76
N ASP A 353 -9.09 1.75 12.75
CA ASP A 353 -9.81 2.43 13.83
C ASP A 353 -11.28 1.99 13.94
N LYS A 354 -11.82 2.01 15.17
CA LYS A 354 -13.26 1.89 15.46
C LYS A 354 -14.11 3.00 14.85
N ARG A 355 -13.50 4.09 14.35
CA ARG A 355 -14.15 5.21 13.63
C ARG A 355 -14.84 4.78 12.33
N TYR A 356 -14.46 3.66 11.72
CA TYR A 356 -15.06 3.18 10.48
C TYR A 356 -15.82 1.87 10.69
N SER A 357 -17.11 1.87 10.33
CA SER A 357 -18.03 0.74 10.48
C SER A 357 -17.88 -0.33 9.39
N TYR A 358 -16.68 -0.55 8.87
CA TYR A 358 -16.44 -1.63 7.91
C TYR A 358 -16.24 -2.93 8.70
N GLN A 359 -17.30 -3.73 8.79
CA GLN A 359 -17.19 -5.14 9.15
C GLN A 359 -17.14 -5.95 7.85
N LEU A 360 -15.96 -6.38 7.43
CA LEU A 360 -15.85 -7.50 6.50
C LEU A 360 -15.98 -8.78 7.33
N GLY A 361 -17.17 -9.38 7.35
CA GLY A 361 -17.40 -10.66 8.01
C GLY A 361 -17.28 -10.67 9.55
N GLY A 362 -17.06 -9.53 10.21
CA GLY A 362 -17.03 -9.41 11.68
C GLY A 362 -15.64 -9.33 12.33
N GLU A 363 -14.55 -9.20 11.55
CA GLU A 363 -13.20 -9.00 12.09
C GLU A 363 -12.65 -7.58 11.82
N VAL A 364 -11.67 -7.16 12.63
CA VAL A 364 -11.03 -5.83 12.57
C VAL A 364 -10.37 -5.67 11.20
N VAL A 365 -10.72 -4.59 10.49
CA VAL A 365 -10.11 -4.23 9.20
C VAL A 365 -8.64 -3.90 9.46
N SER A 366 -7.71 -4.48 8.73
CA SER A 366 -6.32 -3.99 8.63
C SER A 366 -6.19 -3.16 7.35
N GLY A 367 -5.09 -2.43 7.18
CA GLY A 367 -4.93 -1.63 5.98
C GLY A 367 -3.69 -0.77 5.97
N VAL A 368 -3.65 0.12 4.99
CA VAL A 368 -2.58 1.09 4.79
C VAL A 368 -3.08 2.48 5.18
N GLN A 369 -2.36 3.17 6.06
CA GLN A 369 -2.58 4.60 6.30
C GLN A 369 -1.49 5.40 5.59
N VAL A 370 -1.89 6.47 4.91
CA VAL A 370 -0.96 7.37 4.21
C VAL A 370 -0.96 8.71 4.91
N TRP A 371 0.23 9.21 5.20
CA TRP A 371 0.47 10.39 6.02
C TRP A 371 1.28 11.42 5.26
N ASP A 372 0.94 12.70 5.44
CA ASP A 372 1.77 13.79 4.97
C ASP A 372 3.03 13.89 5.85
N THR A 373 4.19 13.82 5.21
CA THR A 373 5.47 13.81 5.94
C THR A 373 5.88 15.17 6.49
N GLU A 374 5.33 16.26 5.96
CA GLU A 374 5.63 17.61 6.42
C GLU A 374 4.95 17.87 7.76
N ASN A 375 3.66 17.58 7.86
CA ASN A 375 2.84 17.95 9.03
C ASN A 375 2.34 16.76 9.87
N GLY A 376 2.48 15.52 9.41
CA GLY A 376 2.05 14.31 10.12
C GLY A 376 0.53 14.07 10.13
N GLU A 377 -0.21 14.74 9.23
CA GLU A 377 -1.65 14.55 9.07
C GLU A 377 -1.96 13.32 8.23
N LEU A 378 -3.08 12.63 8.56
CA LEU A 378 -3.57 11.51 7.78
C LEU A 378 -4.16 12.02 6.45
N ILE A 379 -3.62 11.55 5.33
CA ILE A 379 -4.10 11.85 3.98
C ILE A 379 -5.27 10.93 3.65
N THR A 380 -5.07 9.62 3.78
CA THR A 380 -6.07 8.62 3.42
C THR A 380 -5.82 7.27 4.09
N GLU A 381 -6.81 6.40 3.99
CA GLU A 381 -6.76 5.02 4.42
C GLU A 381 -7.16 4.10 3.25
N ILE A 382 -6.39 3.04 3.05
CA ILE A 382 -6.65 2.01 2.04
C ILE A 382 -6.98 0.72 2.78
N PRO A 383 -8.27 0.37 2.90
CA PRO A 383 -8.68 -0.89 3.50
C PRO A 383 -8.19 -2.06 2.68
N ALA A 384 -7.80 -3.14 3.34
CA ALA A 384 -7.38 -4.34 2.64
C ALA A 384 -7.58 -5.60 3.49
N GLU A 385 -7.68 -6.74 2.81
CA GLU A 385 -7.89 -8.05 3.45
C GLU A 385 -6.58 -8.55 4.06
N GLY A 386 -6.58 -9.03 5.30
CA GLY A 386 -5.41 -9.65 5.92
C GLY A 386 -4.69 -8.74 6.91
N VAL A 387 -3.37 -8.82 6.99
CA VAL A 387 -2.53 -8.00 7.88
C VAL A 387 -1.30 -7.57 7.08
N PRO A 388 -1.18 -6.31 6.63
CA PRO A 388 -0.07 -5.92 5.78
C PRO A 388 1.23 -5.77 6.56
N HIS A 389 2.36 -6.21 5.98
CA HIS A 389 3.66 -6.22 6.64
C HIS A 389 4.74 -5.43 5.91
N GLU A 390 5.23 -5.81 4.72
CA GLU A 390 6.29 -5.04 4.05
C GLU A 390 5.76 -4.23 2.86
N ILE A 391 6.38 -3.07 2.54
CA ILE A 391 6.03 -2.24 1.39
C ILE A 391 7.28 -1.86 0.57
N GLN A 392 7.18 -1.92 -0.75
CA GLN A 392 8.18 -1.40 -1.69
C GLN A 392 7.53 -0.55 -2.77
N PHE A 393 8.17 0.57 -3.13
CA PHE A 393 7.73 1.41 -4.23
C PHE A 393 8.53 1.12 -5.50
N VAL A 394 7.82 0.93 -6.61
CA VAL A 394 8.39 0.64 -7.93
C VAL A 394 7.91 1.69 -8.92
N PRO A 395 8.80 2.39 -9.64
CA PRO A 395 8.39 3.40 -10.60
C PRO A 395 7.67 2.76 -11.79
N TYR A 396 6.67 3.45 -12.36
CA TYR A 396 5.96 2.94 -13.55
C TYR A 396 6.90 2.62 -14.72
N SER A 397 7.98 3.38 -14.87
CA SER A 397 9.00 3.17 -15.90
C SER A 397 9.71 1.83 -15.81
N ALA A 398 9.74 1.18 -14.63
CA ALA A 398 10.32 -0.15 -14.44
C ALA A 398 9.61 -1.22 -15.29
N PHE A 399 8.32 -1.02 -15.55
CA PHE A 399 7.49 -1.96 -16.29
C PHE A 399 7.52 -1.71 -17.81
N GLY A 400 8.32 -0.72 -18.26
CA GLY A 400 8.39 -0.29 -19.67
C GLY A 400 7.18 0.57 -20.05
N GLY A 401 7.37 1.49 -21.01
CA GLY A 401 6.30 2.37 -21.54
C GLY A 401 5.15 1.63 -22.27
N ASP A 402 5.17 0.30 -22.25
CA ASP A 402 4.10 -0.58 -22.71
C ASP A 402 3.79 -1.59 -21.60
N VAL A 403 3.37 -1.10 -20.43
CA VAL A 403 2.46 -1.90 -19.59
C VAL A 403 1.09 -1.89 -20.26
N ALA A 404 1.02 -2.49 -21.44
CA ALA A 404 -0.15 -3.28 -21.75
C ALA A 404 -0.17 -4.34 -20.65
N LEU A 405 -0.91 -4.07 -19.58
CA LEU A 405 -1.38 -5.10 -18.66
C LEU A 405 -1.94 -6.20 -19.56
N LYS A 406 -1.13 -7.23 -19.79
CA LYS A 406 -1.55 -8.44 -20.47
C LYS A 406 -2.55 -9.10 -19.55
N SER A 407 -3.79 -8.64 -19.67
CA SER A 407 -4.95 -9.35 -19.17
C SER A 407 -5.17 -10.53 -20.10
N GLU A 408 -4.31 -11.55 -20.02
CA GLU A 408 -4.60 -12.84 -20.62
C GLU A 408 -4.83 -13.89 -19.52
N GLU A 409 -6.12 -14.19 -19.36
CA GLU A 409 -6.66 -15.52 -19.06
C GLU A 409 -6.38 -16.12 -17.67
N VAL A 410 -7.06 -15.56 -16.67
CA VAL A 410 -7.78 -16.46 -15.74
C VAL A 410 -8.81 -17.21 -16.58
N HIS A 411 -8.66 -18.53 -16.70
CA HIS A 411 -9.72 -19.41 -17.20
C HIS A 411 -10.92 -19.40 -16.25
N SER A 412 -11.69 -18.32 -16.37
CA SER A 412 -13.13 -18.27 -16.17
C SER A 412 -13.63 -17.67 -17.48
N LYS A 413 -14.06 -18.53 -18.39
CA LYS A 413 -14.58 -18.20 -19.74
C LYS A 413 -15.04 -16.74 -19.92
N GLY A 414 -14.24 -15.98 -20.67
CA GLY A 414 -14.70 -14.86 -21.49
C GLY A 414 -14.33 -13.46 -20.99
N THR A 415 -13.16 -12.95 -21.39
CA THR A 415 -13.03 -11.55 -21.83
C THR A 415 -13.84 -11.41 -23.11
N HIS A 416 -15.11 -11.09 -22.93
CA HIS A 416 -15.86 -10.39 -23.95
C HIS A 416 -15.63 -8.91 -23.63
N SER A 417 -15.00 -8.17 -24.55
CA SER A 417 -14.84 -6.71 -24.53
C SER A 417 -16.06 -6.03 -23.92
N VAL A 418 -15.95 -4.86 -23.30
CA VAL A 418 -17.13 -4.12 -22.77
C VAL A 418 -18.27 -4.05 -23.81
N ALA A 419 -17.92 -4.08 -25.11
CA ALA A 419 -18.85 -4.27 -26.21
C ALA A 419 -19.52 -5.65 -26.30
N GLU A 420 -18.78 -6.75 -26.20
CA GLU A 420 -19.33 -8.10 -26.17
C GLU A 420 -20.02 -8.45 -24.83
N ALA A 421 -19.57 -7.90 -23.69
CA ALA A 421 -20.22 -8.04 -22.40
C ALA A 421 -21.57 -7.30 -22.36
N GLY A 422 -21.61 -6.07 -22.89
CA GLY A 422 -22.86 -5.34 -23.12
C GLY A 422 -23.79 -6.08 -24.09
N GLU A 423 -23.25 -6.60 -25.19
CA GLU A 423 -24.03 -7.38 -26.17
C GLU A 423 -24.57 -8.69 -25.60
N LYS A 424 -23.78 -9.39 -24.78
CA LYS A 424 -24.18 -10.64 -24.11
C LYS A 424 -25.26 -10.38 -23.06
N LEU A 425 -25.08 -9.37 -22.20
CA LEU A 425 -26.08 -8.94 -21.23
C LEU A 425 -27.39 -8.52 -21.92
N TYR A 426 -27.27 -7.83 -23.06
CA TYR A 426 -28.43 -7.45 -23.86
C TYR A 426 -29.18 -8.66 -24.43
N LYS A 427 -28.45 -9.64 -24.97
CA LYS A 427 -29.03 -10.89 -25.47
C LYS A 427 -29.69 -11.72 -24.37
N GLN A 428 -29.23 -11.61 -23.12
CA GLN A 428 -29.77 -12.35 -21.99
C GLN A 428 -31.02 -11.69 -21.38
N SER A 429 -31.02 -10.36 -21.27
CA SER A 429 -32.00 -9.65 -20.44
C SER A 429 -32.93 -8.71 -21.21
N CYS A 430 -32.66 -8.44 -22.50
CA CYS A 430 -33.33 -7.37 -23.24
C CYS A 430 -33.92 -7.80 -24.60
N ILE A 431 -33.45 -8.91 -25.19
CA ILE A 431 -33.79 -9.36 -26.55
C ILE A 431 -35.30 -9.55 -26.80
N THR A 432 -36.01 -10.10 -25.81
CA THR A 432 -37.45 -10.40 -25.91
C THR A 432 -38.29 -9.15 -26.19
N CYS A 433 -37.81 -7.98 -25.75
CA CYS A 433 -38.48 -6.71 -25.95
C CYS A 433 -37.86 -5.87 -27.07
N HIS A 434 -36.53 -5.87 -27.18
CA HIS A 434 -35.81 -4.92 -28.02
C HIS A 434 -35.22 -5.52 -29.32
N GLY A 435 -35.47 -6.79 -29.60
CA GLY A 435 -35.00 -7.46 -30.81
C GLY A 435 -33.58 -8.03 -30.69
N SER A 436 -33.20 -8.92 -31.60
CA SER A 436 -31.89 -9.60 -31.54
C SER A 436 -30.73 -8.74 -32.02
N ASN A 437 -31.03 -7.78 -32.89
CA ASN A 437 -30.15 -6.82 -33.53
C ASN A 437 -30.51 -5.38 -33.15
N LEU A 438 -31.14 -5.15 -31.99
CA LEU A 438 -31.56 -3.84 -31.49
C LEU A 438 -32.66 -3.15 -32.33
N GLU A 439 -33.37 -3.90 -33.16
CA GLU A 439 -34.41 -3.43 -34.09
C GLU A 439 -35.73 -3.06 -33.41
N GLY A 440 -35.93 -3.43 -32.15
CA GLY A 440 -37.17 -3.23 -31.40
C GLY A 440 -38.16 -4.38 -31.53
N GLY A 441 -39.31 -4.24 -30.85
CA GLY A 441 -40.36 -5.26 -30.80
C GLY A 441 -41.49 -4.82 -29.84
N ASN A 442 -41.63 -5.51 -28.71
CA ASN A 442 -42.51 -5.07 -27.61
C ASN A 442 -41.98 -3.80 -26.90
N GLY A 443 -40.68 -3.55 -27.00
CA GLY A 443 -40.01 -2.32 -26.60
C GLY A 443 -39.44 -1.55 -27.81
N PRO A 444 -39.04 -0.28 -27.63
CA PRO A 444 -38.51 0.53 -28.72
C PRO A 444 -37.19 -0.01 -29.28
N ALA A 445 -36.87 0.34 -30.52
CA ALA A 445 -35.57 0.05 -31.13
C ALA A 445 -34.44 0.78 -30.40
N LEU A 446 -33.28 0.11 -30.26
CA LEU A 446 -32.13 0.61 -29.52
C LEU A 446 -30.87 0.77 -30.39
N ASN A 447 -30.93 0.41 -31.67
CA ASN A 447 -29.82 0.50 -32.62
C ASN A 447 -29.29 1.94 -32.84
N ALA A 448 -30.04 2.96 -32.39
CA ALA A 448 -29.71 4.38 -32.49
C ALA A 448 -29.69 5.12 -31.14
N ILE A 449 -29.85 4.40 -30.02
CA ILE A 449 -30.15 5.02 -28.73
C ILE A 449 -29.02 5.93 -28.21
N GLY A 450 -27.78 5.62 -28.54
CA GLY A 450 -26.60 6.43 -28.19
C GLY A 450 -26.52 7.77 -28.92
N GLY A 451 -27.34 7.97 -29.96
CA GLY A 451 -27.54 9.28 -30.60
C GLY A 451 -28.71 10.08 -30.00
N GLN A 452 -29.53 9.46 -29.14
CA GLN A 452 -30.76 10.05 -28.60
C GLN A 452 -30.70 10.29 -27.09
N LYS A 453 -29.87 9.53 -26.36
CA LYS A 453 -29.75 9.58 -24.90
C LYS A 453 -28.30 9.50 -24.47
N THR A 454 -27.98 10.20 -23.40
CA THR A 454 -26.69 10.07 -22.73
C THR A 454 -26.57 8.71 -22.04
N LYS A 455 -25.34 8.26 -21.81
CA LYS A 455 -25.03 7.05 -21.05
C LYS A 455 -25.71 7.04 -19.67
N THR A 456 -25.73 8.18 -18.98
CA THR A 456 -26.38 8.33 -17.67
C THR A 456 -27.90 8.17 -17.77
N GLU A 457 -28.54 8.77 -18.78
CA GLU A 457 -29.99 8.59 -18.98
C GLU A 457 -30.36 7.16 -19.36
N ILE A 458 -29.51 6.47 -20.12
CA ILE A 458 -29.70 5.04 -20.45
C ILE A 458 -29.57 4.20 -19.18
N PHE A 459 -28.55 4.44 -18.36
CA PHE A 459 -28.35 3.77 -17.08
C PHE A 459 -29.54 3.96 -16.14
N GLU A 460 -29.98 5.19 -15.92
CA GLU A 460 -31.13 5.49 -15.05
C GLU A 460 -32.43 4.87 -15.57
N THR A 461 -32.60 4.77 -16.90
CA THR A 461 -33.76 4.09 -17.51
C THR A 461 -33.70 2.57 -17.29
N ILE A 462 -32.52 1.95 -17.36
CA ILE A 462 -32.34 0.51 -17.09
C ILE A 462 -32.52 0.20 -15.61
N LYS A 463 -31.95 1.03 -14.73
CA LYS A 463 -32.00 0.86 -13.27
C LYS A 463 -33.43 1.02 -12.74
N ASN A 464 -34.10 2.09 -13.15
CA ASN A 464 -35.38 2.49 -12.56
C ASN A 464 -36.61 2.04 -13.37
N GLY A 465 -36.41 1.50 -14.59
CA GLY A 465 -37.49 1.18 -15.51
C GLY A 465 -38.19 2.43 -16.05
N LYS A 466 -39.05 2.26 -17.07
CA LYS A 466 -39.85 3.36 -17.64
C LYS A 466 -41.08 2.86 -18.38
N GLY A 467 -42.26 3.33 -17.97
CA GLY A 467 -43.52 2.92 -18.59
C GLY A 467 -43.75 1.41 -18.40
N MET A 468 -43.84 0.67 -19.50
CA MET A 468 -43.96 -0.80 -19.46
C MET A 468 -42.61 -1.53 -19.33
N MET A 469 -41.47 -0.81 -19.34
CA MET A 469 -40.15 -1.40 -19.11
C MET A 469 -39.95 -1.60 -17.58
N PRO A 470 -39.81 -2.84 -17.09
CA PRO A 470 -39.68 -3.11 -15.66
C PRO A 470 -38.28 -2.73 -15.14
N SER A 471 -38.20 -2.42 -13.84
CA SER A 471 -36.93 -2.15 -13.13
C SER A 471 -36.35 -3.41 -12.51
N GLY A 472 -35.07 -3.37 -12.11
CA GLY A 472 -34.41 -4.46 -11.40
C GLY A 472 -34.14 -5.73 -12.23
N LEU A 473 -34.21 -5.64 -13.56
CA LEU A 473 -33.91 -6.77 -14.48
C LEU A 473 -32.44 -7.20 -14.46
N VAL A 474 -31.55 -6.30 -14.04
CA VAL A 474 -30.10 -6.50 -13.95
C VAL A 474 -29.57 -5.73 -12.74
N SER A 475 -28.42 -6.13 -12.21
CA SER A 475 -27.75 -5.42 -11.11
C SER A 475 -27.30 -4.02 -11.53
N GLU A 476 -26.98 -3.15 -10.56
CA GLU A 476 -26.51 -1.79 -10.85
C GLU A 476 -25.23 -1.80 -11.71
N THR A 477 -24.32 -2.74 -11.43
CA THR A 477 -23.08 -2.90 -12.20
C THR A 477 -23.37 -3.33 -13.64
N GLU A 478 -24.27 -4.28 -13.86
CA GLU A 478 -24.69 -4.72 -15.21
C GLU A 478 -25.45 -3.63 -15.97
N ALA A 479 -26.26 -2.83 -15.28
CA ALA A 479 -26.93 -1.67 -15.86
C ALA A 479 -25.92 -0.63 -16.38
N LYS A 480 -24.81 -0.40 -15.66
CA LYS A 480 -23.72 0.47 -16.11
C LYS A 480 -23.03 -0.08 -17.35
N ILE A 481 -22.81 -1.40 -17.43
CA ILE A 481 -22.20 -2.05 -18.61
C ILE A 481 -23.12 -1.92 -19.83
N LEU A 482 -24.41 -2.23 -19.68
CA LEU A 482 -25.40 -2.09 -20.75
C LEU A 482 -25.54 -0.64 -21.23
N ALA A 483 -25.52 0.32 -20.31
CA ALA A 483 -25.61 1.74 -20.64
C ALA A 483 -24.41 2.23 -21.46
N ASN A 484 -23.21 1.75 -21.12
CA ASN A 484 -21.99 2.05 -21.88
C ASN A 484 -22.12 1.56 -23.31
N TRP A 485 -22.48 0.30 -23.48
CA TRP A 485 -22.58 -0.35 -24.78
C TRP A 485 -23.69 0.22 -25.65
N LEU A 486 -24.84 0.55 -25.07
CA LEU A 486 -25.96 1.15 -25.78
C LEU A 486 -25.67 2.60 -26.19
N ALA A 487 -24.89 3.35 -25.40
CA ALA A 487 -24.48 4.71 -25.74
C ALA A 487 -23.57 4.79 -26.99
N GLU A 488 -22.96 3.67 -27.37
CA GLU A 488 -22.18 3.54 -28.60
C GLU A 488 -23.04 3.26 -29.85
N LYS A 489 -24.33 2.91 -29.68
CA LYS A 489 -25.25 2.62 -30.79
C LYS A 489 -25.79 3.92 -31.39
N LYS A 490 -25.00 4.51 -32.29
CA LYS A 490 -25.36 5.70 -33.07
C LYS A 490 -25.67 5.29 -34.51
N LEU A 491 -26.66 5.91 -35.14
CA LEU A 491 -26.86 5.74 -36.58
C LEU A 491 -25.62 6.27 -37.30
N SER A 492 -25.04 5.47 -38.20
CA SER A 492 -23.98 5.93 -39.09
C SER A 492 -24.54 7.05 -39.98
N GLU A 493 -23.86 8.20 -40.04
CA GLU A 493 -24.15 9.21 -41.06
C GLU A 493 -23.97 8.56 -42.43
N SER A 494 -25.06 8.42 -43.18
CA SER A 494 -24.99 8.10 -44.60
C SER A 494 -24.30 9.25 -45.32
N LYS A 495 -23.21 8.93 -46.03
CA LYS A 495 -22.52 9.81 -46.97
C LYS A 495 -23.45 10.57 -47.90
#